data_AF-A0A6A7KE63-F1
#
_entry.id   AF-A0A6A7KE63-F1
#
_cell.length_a   1.000
_cell.length_b   1.000
_cell.length_c   1.000
_cell.angle_alpha   90.00
_cell.angle_beta   90.00
_cell.angle_gamma   90.00
#
_symmetry.space_group_name_H-M   'P 1'
#
loop_
_entity.id
_entity.type
_entity.pdbx_description
1 polymer ?
#
loop_
_entity_poly.entity_id
_entity_poly.type
_entity_poly.pdbx_seq_one_letter_code
_entity_poly.pdbx_strand_id
1 'polypeptide(L)'
;MLKEIASLEKGVVLLTGDARKLAKIFLNSWLSKGKVFLAEYLPFEIDYPENVFIGSIEEGVGFDGYLLYSLLSRPKSERARYYSFISEHRDKLIIIYEPKYLRDSLFRYALKDFVDYLIAYKRETMGMDKVDVYKLEEGRVVEKKTYVRRF
;
A
#
# COMPACT_ATOMS: atom_id res chain seq x y z
N MET A 1 13.97 -2.25 -5.38
CA MET A 1 12.50 -2.47 -5.35
C MET A 1 11.96 -3.20 -4.12
N LEU A 2 11.70 -4.52 -4.06
CA LEU A 2 10.98 -5.06 -2.87
C LEU A 2 11.69 -4.80 -1.51
N LYS A 3 13.01 -4.99 -1.46
CA LYS A 3 13.82 -4.65 -0.26
C LYS A 3 13.84 -3.15 0.03
N GLU A 4 13.90 -2.33 -1.02
CA GLU A 4 13.88 -0.86 -0.95
C GLU A 4 12.56 -0.36 -0.36
N ILE A 5 11.42 -0.94 -0.79
CA ILE A 5 10.09 -0.66 -0.26
C ILE A 5 10.02 -0.99 1.23
N ALA A 6 10.50 -2.17 1.64
CA ALA A 6 10.54 -2.57 3.05
C ALA A 6 11.45 -1.67 3.93
N SER A 7 12.40 -0.97 3.32
CA SER A 7 13.28 -0.03 4.01
C SER A 7 12.80 1.43 3.98
N LEU A 8 11.63 1.72 3.38
CA LEU A 8 11.12 3.09 3.33
C LEU A 8 10.88 3.65 4.74
N GLU A 9 11.25 4.92 4.91
CA GLU A 9 10.92 5.69 6.11
C GLU A 9 9.66 6.55 5.92
N LYS A 10 9.33 6.87 4.67
CA LYS A 10 8.13 7.58 4.21
C LYS A 10 7.81 7.22 2.77
N GLY A 11 6.58 7.50 2.34
CA GLY A 11 6.10 7.30 0.98
C GLY A 11 4.85 6.43 0.92
N VAL A 12 4.24 6.39 -0.27
CA VAL A 12 2.95 5.76 -0.54
C VAL A 12 3.15 4.51 -1.38
N VAL A 13 2.76 3.37 -0.82
CA VAL A 13 2.85 2.05 -1.44
C VAL A 13 1.43 1.53 -1.69
N LEU A 14 1.06 1.39 -2.95
CA LEU A 14 -0.19 0.78 -3.37
C LEU A 14 0.01 -0.70 -3.67
N LEU A 15 -0.69 -1.57 -2.95
CA LEU A 15 -0.75 -3.00 -3.20
C LEU A 15 -2.10 -3.38 -3.78
N THR A 16 -2.11 -4.10 -4.90
CA THR A 16 -3.34 -4.47 -5.61
C THR A 16 -3.39 -5.96 -5.90
N GLY A 17 -4.60 -6.51 -6.02
CA GLY A 17 -4.82 -7.92 -6.34
C GLY A 17 -4.73 -8.87 -5.16
N ASP A 18 -5.21 -8.45 -3.99
CA ASP A 18 -5.20 -9.25 -2.75
C ASP A 18 -3.78 -9.69 -2.35
N ALA A 19 -2.83 -8.75 -2.43
CA ALA A 19 -1.42 -8.96 -2.12
C ALA A 19 -1.14 -9.12 -0.60
N ARG A 20 -2.01 -9.83 0.12
CA ARG A 20 -2.04 -9.98 1.58
C ARG A 20 -0.69 -10.34 2.17
N LYS A 21 0.00 -11.30 1.55
CA LYS A 21 1.31 -11.76 2.00
C LYS A 21 2.36 -10.65 1.94
N LEU A 22 2.36 -9.85 0.87
CA LEU A 22 3.29 -8.74 0.72
C LEU A 22 2.95 -7.61 1.67
N ALA A 23 1.66 -7.27 1.82
CA ALA A 23 1.20 -6.28 2.79
C ALA A 23 1.63 -6.64 4.22
N LYS A 24 1.44 -7.91 4.63
CA LYS A 24 1.93 -8.42 5.92
C LYS A 24 3.44 -8.25 6.08
N ILE A 25 4.21 -8.66 5.07
CA ILE A 25 5.68 -8.58 5.12
C ILE A 25 6.14 -7.13 5.29
N PHE A 26 5.59 -6.20 4.52
CA PHE A 26 6.00 -4.80 4.63
C PHE A 26 5.58 -4.20 5.96
N LEU A 27 4.34 -4.41 6.38
CA LEU A 27 3.85 -3.91 7.66
C LEU A 27 4.71 -4.43 8.82
N ASN A 28 4.93 -5.75 8.93
CA ASN A 28 5.80 -6.31 9.97
C ASN A 28 7.24 -5.78 9.89
N SER A 29 7.77 -5.51 8.69
CA SER A 29 9.11 -4.92 8.53
C SER A 29 9.21 -3.48 9.05
N TRP A 30 8.11 -2.73 9.02
CA TRP A 30 8.07 -1.38 9.59
C TRP A 30 7.79 -1.41 11.09
N LEU A 31 6.86 -2.27 11.53
CA LEU A 31 6.53 -2.44 12.94
C LEU A 31 7.72 -2.98 13.75
N SER A 32 8.55 -3.86 13.17
CA SER A 32 9.77 -4.36 13.83
C SER A 32 10.84 -3.29 14.08
N LYS A 33 10.71 -2.13 13.43
CA LYS A 33 11.53 -0.93 13.68
C LYS A 33 10.92 0.01 14.71
N GLY A 34 9.83 -0.40 15.37
CA GLY A 34 9.12 0.39 16.37
C GLY A 34 8.17 1.44 15.79
N LYS A 35 7.86 1.40 14.48
CA LYS A 35 6.87 2.30 13.89
C LYS A 35 5.46 1.93 14.36
N VAL A 36 4.63 2.93 14.60
CA VAL A 36 3.24 2.77 15.00
C VAL A 36 2.31 3.10 13.83
N PHE A 37 1.34 2.23 13.57
CA PHE A 37 0.42 2.37 12.44
C PHE A 37 -1.04 2.51 12.86
N LEU A 38 -1.78 3.34 12.13
CA LEU A 38 -3.24 3.34 12.12
C LEU A 38 -3.75 2.59 10.90
N ALA A 39 -4.60 1.60 11.08
CA ALA A 39 -5.21 0.83 10.01
C ALA A 39 -6.72 0.97 10.05
N GLU A 40 -7.35 1.24 8.90
CA GLU A 40 -8.82 1.25 8.82
C GLU A 40 -9.41 -0.16 8.99
N TYR A 41 -8.68 -1.14 8.47
CA TYR A 41 -9.03 -2.55 8.53
C TYR A 41 -7.79 -3.38 8.28
N LEU A 42 -7.60 -4.44 9.06
CA LEU A 42 -6.44 -5.32 8.96
C LEU A 42 -6.86 -6.72 8.48
N PRO A 43 -6.72 -7.06 7.18
CA PRO A 43 -7.19 -8.33 6.62
C PRO A 43 -6.29 -9.54 6.93
N PHE A 44 -5.36 -9.42 7.86
CA PHE A 44 -4.34 -10.42 8.19
C PHE A 44 -3.76 -10.22 9.59
N GLU A 45 -3.22 -11.29 10.17
CA GLU A 45 -2.51 -11.22 11.44
C GLU A 45 -1.09 -10.65 11.26
N ILE A 46 -0.67 -9.82 12.21
CA ILE A 46 0.64 -9.18 12.26
C ILE A 46 1.42 -9.64 13.50
N ASP A 47 2.74 -9.47 13.45
CA ASP A 47 3.62 -10.02 14.48
C ASP A 47 3.77 -9.06 15.68
N TYR A 48 3.37 -7.79 15.51
CA TYR A 48 3.46 -6.71 16.51
C TYR A 48 2.10 -5.99 16.65
N PRO A 49 1.03 -6.68 17.10
CA PRO A 49 -0.31 -6.12 17.18
C PRO A 49 -0.41 -4.88 18.09
N GLU A 50 0.45 -4.75 19.10
CA GLU A 50 0.52 -3.62 20.02
C GLU A 50 0.89 -2.29 19.34
N ASN A 51 1.51 -2.35 18.16
CA ASN A 51 1.93 -1.19 17.39
C ASN A 51 0.95 -0.83 16.27
N VAL A 52 -0.24 -1.45 16.26
CA VAL A 52 -1.29 -1.19 15.26
C VAL A 52 -2.61 -0.87 15.92
N PHE A 53 -3.14 0.29 15.56
CA PHE A 53 -4.42 0.80 16.03
C PHE A 53 -5.45 0.66 14.92
N ILE A 54 -6.68 0.25 15.25
CA ILE A 54 -7.77 0.15 14.29
C ILE A 54 -8.72 1.33 14.50
N GLY A 55 -8.93 2.13 13.45
CA GLY A 55 -9.66 3.38 13.59
C GLY A 55 -9.84 4.15 12.29
N SER A 56 -10.43 5.35 12.41
CA SER A 56 -10.61 6.29 11.29
C SER A 56 -9.35 7.13 11.08
N ILE A 57 -9.02 7.46 9.82
CA ILE A 57 -7.88 8.34 9.47
C ILE A 57 -7.97 9.75 10.09
N GLU A 58 -9.14 10.13 10.61
CA GLU A 58 -9.40 11.42 11.26
C GLU A 58 -9.07 11.41 12.77
N GLU A 59 -8.63 10.27 13.32
CA GLU A 59 -8.21 10.20 14.72
C GLU A 59 -6.96 11.07 14.93
N GLY A 60 -7.07 12.10 15.79
CA GLY A 60 -6.09 13.17 15.99
C GLY A 60 -4.78 12.77 16.69
N VAL A 61 -4.33 11.53 16.53
CA VAL A 61 -3.05 11.02 17.05
C VAL A 61 -2.06 10.94 15.89
N GLY A 62 -0.82 11.37 16.12
CA GLY A 62 0.25 11.23 15.13
C GLY A 62 0.75 9.79 15.07
N PHE A 63 0.58 9.14 13.91
CA PHE A 63 1.13 7.81 13.62
C PHE A 63 2.34 7.92 12.68
N ASP A 64 3.21 6.91 12.68
CA ASP A 64 4.33 6.80 11.74
C ASP A 64 3.86 6.36 10.34
N GLY A 65 2.76 5.61 10.30
CA GLY A 65 2.15 5.21 9.05
C GLY A 65 0.68 4.85 9.13
N TYR A 66 0.10 4.66 7.95
CA TYR A 66 -1.32 4.43 7.75
C TYR A 66 -1.55 3.26 6.81
N LEU A 67 -2.54 2.42 7.12
CA LEU A 67 -3.04 1.39 6.21
C LEU A 67 -4.47 1.72 5.80
N LEU A 68 -4.60 2.14 4.55
CA LEU A 68 -5.85 2.50 3.91
C LEU A 68 -6.41 1.28 3.17
N TYR A 69 -7.66 0.94 3.42
CA TYR A 69 -8.28 -0.25 2.86
C TYR A 69 -9.32 0.09 1.78
N SER A 70 -9.15 -0.53 0.61
CA SER A 70 -10.13 -0.51 -0.50
C SER A 70 -10.55 0.90 -0.93
N LEU A 71 -9.62 1.86 -0.91
CA LEU A 71 -9.82 3.28 -1.21
C LEU A 71 -10.48 3.51 -2.58
N LEU A 72 -10.01 2.83 -3.63
CA LEU A 72 -10.49 3.04 -5.00
C LEU A 72 -11.90 2.50 -5.23
N SER A 73 -12.40 1.63 -4.36
CA SER A 73 -13.79 1.17 -4.39
C SER A 73 -14.77 2.12 -3.67
N ARG A 74 -14.27 3.18 -3.01
CA ARG A 74 -15.09 4.15 -2.28
C ARG A 74 -15.78 5.17 -3.21
N PRO A 75 -16.88 5.80 -2.76
CA PRO A 75 -17.52 6.91 -3.47
C PRO A 75 -16.56 8.06 -3.81
N LYS A 76 -16.87 8.83 -4.85
CA LYS A 76 -16.00 9.92 -5.34
C LYS A 76 -15.72 10.98 -4.27
N SER A 77 -16.73 11.38 -3.49
CA SER A 77 -16.58 12.35 -2.40
C SER A 77 -15.61 11.86 -1.33
N GLU A 78 -15.70 10.59 -0.98
CA GLU A 78 -14.83 9.97 0.02
C GLU A 78 -13.39 9.87 -0.49
N ARG A 79 -13.19 9.45 -1.75
CA ARG A 79 -11.85 9.38 -2.37
C ARG A 79 -11.13 10.73 -2.35
N ALA A 80 -11.86 11.83 -2.60
CA ALA A 80 -11.27 13.17 -2.54
C ALA A 80 -10.70 13.47 -1.15
N ARG A 81 -11.42 13.11 -0.08
CA ARG A 81 -10.93 13.23 1.30
C ARG A 81 -9.63 12.45 1.52
N TYR A 82 -9.56 11.20 1.07
CA TYR A 82 -8.31 10.41 1.21
C TYR A 82 -7.17 10.98 0.37
N TYR A 83 -7.44 11.52 -0.82
CA TYR A 83 -6.38 12.15 -1.62
C TYR A 83 -5.81 13.39 -0.92
N SER A 84 -6.66 14.23 -0.33
CA SER A 84 -6.20 15.34 0.50
C SER A 84 -5.36 14.84 1.68
N PHE A 85 -5.85 13.82 2.40
CA PHE A 85 -5.12 13.22 3.52
C PHE A 85 -3.73 12.70 3.10
N ILE A 86 -3.64 11.95 2.00
CA ILE A 86 -2.38 11.42 1.47
C ILE A 86 -1.43 12.57 1.07
N SER A 87 -1.98 13.64 0.51
CA SER A 87 -1.21 14.83 0.12
C SER A 87 -0.64 15.59 1.33
N GLU A 88 -1.38 15.62 2.43
CA GLU A 88 -0.97 16.29 3.67
C GLU A 88 0.04 15.47 4.47
N HIS A 89 0.04 14.14 4.32
CA HIS A 89 0.89 13.21 5.08
C HIS A 89 1.98 12.56 4.22
N ARG A 90 2.55 13.30 3.25
CA ARG A 90 3.65 12.84 2.39
C ARG A 90 4.94 12.53 3.16
N ASP A 91 5.05 12.99 4.41
CA ASP A 91 6.14 12.67 5.34
C ASP A 91 5.97 11.31 6.04
N LYS A 92 4.84 10.62 5.86
CA LYS A 92 4.50 9.36 6.52
C LYS A 92 4.61 8.15 5.59
N LEU A 93 4.56 6.95 6.16
CA LEU A 93 4.38 5.72 5.39
C LEU A 93 2.90 5.46 5.16
N ILE A 94 2.46 5.32 3.92
CA ILE A 94 1.06 5.03 3.60
C ILE A 94 0.99 3.77 2.76
N ILE A 95 0.31 2.76 3.30
CA ILE A 95 -0.04 1.53 2.58
C ILE A 95 -1.47 1.69 2.09
N ILE A 96 -1.68 1.54 0.78
CA ILE A 96 -3.02 1.44 0.21
C ILE A 96 -3.22 -0.01 -0.21
N TYR A 97 -4.13 -0.71 0.47
CA TYR A 97 -4.45 -2.10 0.18
C TYR A 97 -5.73 -2.19 -0.65
N GLU A 98 -5.60 -2.63 -1.90
CA GLU A 98 -6.70 -2.90 -2.80
C GLU A 98 -6.86 -4.42 -3.02
N PRO A 99 -7.95 -5.03 -2.55
CA PRO A 99 -8.24 -6.43 -2.84
C PRO A 99 -8.37 -6.69 -4.35
N LYS A 100 -8.87 -5.70 -5.10
CA LYS A 100 -9.03 -5.81 -6.56
C LYS A 100 -7.68 -5.66 -7.26
N TYR A 101 -7.48 -6.45 -8.32
CA TYR A 101 -6.31 -6.32 -9.17
C TYR A 101 -6.39 -5.03 -9.99
N LEU A 102 -5.40 -4.16 -9.81
CA LEU A 102 -5.29 -2.90 -10.52
C LEU A 102 -3.84 -2.72 -10.96
N ARG A 103 -3.56 -3.03 -12.23
CA ARG A 103 -2.27 -2.76 -12.88
C ARG A 103 -2.39 -1.48 -13.70
N ASP A 104 -2.68 -1.62 -14.99
CA ASP A 104 -2.75 -0.49 -15.92
C ASP A 104 -3.98 0.40 -15.65
N SER A 105 -5.00 -0.15 -14.98
CA SER A 105 -6.20 0.59 -14.61
C SER A 105 -5.94 1.69 -13.59
N LEU A 106 -4.88 1.59 -12.77
CA LEU A 106 -4.50 2.62 -11.80
C LEU A 106 -4.25 3.97 -12.48
N PHE A 107 -3.60 3.96 -13.65
CA PHE A 107 -3.20 5.18 -14.35
C PHE A 107 -4.37 6.02 -14.87
N ARG A 108 -5.61 5.51 -14.74
CA ARG A 108 -6.85 6.25 -15.01
C ARG A 108 -7.35 7.04 -13.80
N TYR A 109 -6.78 6.83 -12.62
CA TYR A 109 -7.15 7.51 -11.39
C TYR A 109 -6.10 8.57 -11.02
N ALA A 110 -6.56 9.68 -10.45
CA ALA A 110 -5.68 10.71 -9.87
C ALA A 110 -4.77 10.16 -8.75
N LEU A 111 -5.14 9.02 -8.14
CA LEU A 111 -4.32 8.34 -7.14
C LEU A 111 -2.88 8.10 -7.62
N LYS A 112 -2.67 7.88 -8.93
CA LYS A 112 -1.35 7.62 -9.50
C LYS A 112 -0.33 8.72 -9.16
N ASP A 113 -0.78 9.96 -9.02
CA ASP A 113 0.09 11.12 -8.77
C ASP A 113 0.58 11.17 -7.31
N PHE A 114 -0.02 10.36 -6.43
CA PHE A 114 0.33 10.23 -5.03
C PHE A 114 1.06 8.92 -4.71
N VAL A 115 1.14 7.97 -5.65
CA VAL A 115 1.75 6.67 -5.39
C VAL A 115 3.23 6.73 -5.76
N ASP A 116 4.11 6.31 -4.84
CA ASP A 116 5.55 6.19 -5.12
C ASP A 116 5.89 4.78 -5.61
N TYR A 117 5.18 3.76 -5.10
CA TYR A 117 5.32 2.37 -5.56
C TYR A 117 3.97 1.69 -5.77
N LEU A 118 3.79 1.06 -6.94
CA LEU A 118 2.67 0.15 -7.22
C LEU A 118 3.19 -1.30 -7.20
N ILE A 119 2.53 -2.15 -6.43
CA ILE A 119 2.72 -3.59 -6.40
C ILE A 119 1.43 -4.27 -6.88
N ALA A 120 1.43 -4.77 -8.11
CA ALA A 120 0.32 -5.50 -8.68
C ALA A 120 0.58 -7.01 -8.54
N TYR A 121 -0.13 -7.65 -7.61
CA TYR A 121 -0.05 -9.09 -7.35
C TYR A 121 -1.09 -9.85 -8.18
N LYS A 122 -0.66 -10.89 -8.90
CA LYS A 122 -1.56 -11.76 -9.65
C LYS A 122 -1.21 -13.22 -9.38
N ARG A 123 -2.22 -13.98 -8.96
CA ARG A 123 -2.15 -15.44 -8.91
C ARG A 123 -2.49 -15.99 -10.30
N GLU A 124 -1.54 -16.67 -10.93
CA GLU A 124 -1.72 -17.28 -12.25
C GLU A 124 -2.10 -18.77 -12.12
N THR A 125 -2.75 -19.32 -13.14
CA THR A 125 -3.50 -20.58 -13.13
C THR A 125 -2.68 -21.88 -13.02
N MET A 126 -1.39 -21.84 -12.71
CA MET A 126 -0.53 -23.05 -12.68
C MET A 126 0.46 -23.03 -11.52
N GLY A 127 0.01 -22.62 -10.32
CA GLY A 127 0.89 -22.54 -9.16
C GLY A 127 2.01 -21.51 -9.37
N MET A 128 1.69 -20.38 -10.00
CA MET A 128 2.65 -19.31 -10.23
C MET A 128 2.09 -18.00 -9.69
N ASP A 129 2.84 -17.36 -8.80
CA ASP A 129 2.54 -16.00 -8.37
C ASP A 129 3.40 -15.04 -9.18
N LYS A 130 2.76 -14.02 -9.76
CA LYS A 130 3.43 -12.92 -10.46
C LYS A 130 3.24 -11.63 -9.68
N VAL A 131 4.32 -10.90 -9.48
CA VAL A 131 4.33 -9.60 -8.82
C VAL A 131 5.00 -8.59 -9.75
N ASP A 132 4.22 -7.66 -10.28
CA ASP A 132 4.76 -6.51 -11.00
C ASP A 132 4.92 -5.35 -10.02
N VAL A 133 6.14 -4.83 -9.90
CA VAL A 133 6.47 -3.67 -9.06
C VAL A 133 6.87 -2.51 -9.95
N TYR A 134 6.27 -1.35 -9.72
CA TYR A 134 6.53 -0.12 -10.44
C TYR A 134 6.96 0.94 -9.44
N LYS A 135 7.99 1.71 -9.78
CA LYS A 135 8.33 2.97 -9.13
C LYS A 135 7.75 4.10 -9.95
N LEU A 136 7.06 5.03 -9.28
CA LEU A 136 6.40 6.15 -9.90
C LEU A 136 7.02 7.47 -9.43
N GLU A 137 7.15 8.43 -10.34
CA GLU A 137 7.47 9.82 -10.05
C GLU A 137 6.47 10.69 -10.82
N GLU A 138 5.78 11.59 -10.12
CA GLU A 138 4.74 12.46 -10.70
C GLU A 138 3.71 11.68 -11.55
N GLY A 139 3.30 10.50 -11.07
CA GLY A 139 2.34 9.63 -11.73
C GLY A 139 2.85 8.94 -13.00
N ARG A 140 4.15 8.96 -13.27
CA ARG A 140 4.81 8.29 -14.40
C ARG A 140 5.69 7.15 -13.90
N VAL A 141 5.72 6.05 -14.65
CA VAL A 141 6.59 4.91 -14.33
C VAL A 141 8.04 5.26 -14.69
N VAL A 142 8.92 5.28 -13.69
CA VAL A 142 10.37 5.50 -13.89
C VAL A 142 11.17 4.21 -13.79
N GLU A 143 10.66 3.22 -13.07
CA GLU A 143 11.29 1.90 -12.96
C GLU A 143 10.23 0.80 -12.87
N LYS A 144 10.54 -0.38 -13.42
CA LYS A 144 9.67 -1.55 -13.37
C LYS A 144 10.46 -2.81 -13.12
N LYS A 145 9.95 -3.68 -12.25
CA LYS A 145 10.50 -5.03 -12.03
C LYS A 145 9.39 -6.06 -11.86
N THR A 146 9.54 -7.19 -12.52
CA THR A 146 8.61 -8.33 -12.40
C THR A 146 9.29 -9.45 -11.62
N TYR A 147 8.60 -9.99 -10.63
CA TYR A 147 9.00 -11.15 -9.88
C TYR A 147 8.03 -12.29 -10.15
N VAL A 148 8.55 -13.49 -10.30
CA VAL A 148 7.76 -14.69 -10.53
C VAL A 148 8.20 -15.74 -9.52
N ARG A 149 7.24 -16.32 -8.81
CA ARG A 149 7.47 -17.47 -7.94
C ARG A 149 6.71 -18.66 -8.52
N ARG A 150 7.42 -19.75 -8.78
CA ARG A 150 6.82 -21.05 -9.12
C ARG A 150 6.77 -21.90 -7.86
N PHE A 151 5.67 -22.62 -7.69
CA PHE A 151 5.46 -23.61 -6.63
C PHE A 151 5.55 -25.02 -7.19
#